data_AF-A0A1S9D5S5-F1
#
_entry.id   AF-A0A1S9D5S5-F1
#
_cell.length_a   1.000
_cell.length_b   1.000
_cell.length_c   1.000
_cell.angle_alpha   90.00
_cell.angle_beta   90.00
_cell.angle_gamma   90.00
#
_symmetry.space_group_name_H-M   'P 1'
#
loop_
_entity.id
_entity.type
_entity.pdbx_description
1 polymer ?
#
loop_
_entity_poly.entity_id
_entity_poly.type
_entity_poly.pdbx_seq_one_letter_code
_entity_poly.pdbx_strand_id
1 'polypeptide(L)'
;MASNSVIPVDQPNTTAEIIRLQNRLTDIRNHRKILELRNEIARESQLLADAQHRLQATESQMMTGDRSLDSSYTPTRLTAGSAIPADKGIKAKPSDSRPKPVTGNNNTSGNVISRREVPKLPINKKYCGRDRSSYITLVSNLRGFFCKHEQHFASDKNKIAEAKRHLSRLILDEWTTLEESSGRTHTWDEFCFFLLRQIERPATPRLARHRWNVTRKHCDETVQDFANYLVMLEDYFSTSLSEHERSQRLCNGMSSSLQKRARDDSSFFTLRYDAQVELLAKWERAGPVGKM
;
A
#
# COMPACT_ATOMS: atom_id res chain seq x y z
N MET A 1 71.07 -9.81 -29.60
CA MET A 1 70.31 -8.63 -29.13
C MET A 1 68.91 -8.76 -29.70
N ALA A 2 68.03 -9.40 -28.96
CA ALA A 2 66.66 -9.80 -29.32
C ALA A 2 65.77 -9.37 -28.12
N SER A 3 64.51 -8.94 -28.21
CA SER A 3 63.50 -8.98 -29.26
C SER A 3 62.53 -7.81 -29.04
N ASN A 4 62.04 -7.20 -30.12
CA ASN A 4 60.83 -6.40 -30.09
C ASN A 4 59.64 -7.34 -29.83
N SER A 5 58.92 -7.16 -28.72
CA SER A 5 57.64 -7.84 -28.49
C SER A 5 56.52 -6.83 -28.67
N VAL A 6 56.02 -6.76 -29.90
CA VAL A 6 54.72 -6.20 -30.26
C VAL A 6 53.66 -7.13 -29.65
N ILE A 7 52.85 -6.62 -28.73
CA ILE A 7 51.64 -7.29 -28.28
C ILE A 7 50.50 -6.80 -29.19
N PRO A 8 49.80 -7.67 -29.95
CA PRO A 8 48.67 -7.25 -30.75
C PRO A 8 47.45 -6.98 -29.85
N VAL A 9 46.84 -5.84 -30.08
CA VAL A 9 45.58 -5.39 -29.48
C VAL A 9 44.42 -6.13 -30.17
N ASP A 10 43.89 -7.17 -29.53
CA ASP A 10 42.64 -7.86 -29.91
C ASP A 10 41.50 -7.60 -28.88
N GLN A 11 41.36 -6.34 -28.44
CA GLN A 11 40.29 -5.89 -27.52
C GLN A 11 38.87 -5.66 -28.09
N PRO A 12 38.62 -5.47 -29.41
CA PRO A 12 37.26 -5.17 -29.87
C PRO A 12 36.33 -6.40 -29.84
N ASN A 13 36.87 -7.61 -29.99
CA ASN A 13 36.06 -8.84 -30.09
C ASN A 13 35.51 -9.29 -28.72
N THR A 14 36.32 -9.19 -27.67
CA THR A 14 35.91 -9.51 -26.29
C THR A 14 34.85 -8.55 -25.74
N THR A 15 34.95 -7.26 -26.07
CA THR A 15 33.96 -6.25 -25.65
C THR A 15 32.60 -6.50 -26.31
N ALA A 16 32.59 -6.85 -27.61
CA ALA A 16 31.37 -7.20 -28.32
C ALA A 16 30.71 -8.47 -27.75
N GLU A 17 31.52 -9.46 -27.34
CA GLU A 17 31.04 -10.69 -26.75
C GLU A 17 30.42 -10.49 -25.36
N ILE A 18 31.00 -9.60 -24.54
CA ILE A 18 30.42 -9.22 -23.23
C ILE A 18 29.05 -8.56 -23.41
N ILE A 19 28.92 -7.62 -24.35
CA ILE A 19 27.64 -6.94 -24.63
C ILE A 19 26.59 -7.95 -25.10
N ARG A 20 26.97 -8.89 -25.98
CA ARG A 20 26.09 -9.96 -26.46
C ARG A 20 25.60 -10.85 -25.31
N LEU A 21 26.49 -11.24 -24.40
CA LEU A 21 26.14 -12.08 -23.25
C LEU A 21 25.23 -11.34 -22.25
N GLN A 22 25.48 -10.04 -22.02
CA GLN A 22 24.62 -9.20 -21.19
C GLN A 22 23.21 -9.07 -21.75
N ASN A 23 23.08 -8.82 -23.06
CA ASN A 23 21.77 -8.76 -23.72
C ASN A 23 21.02 -10.09 -23.59
N ARG A 24 21.72 -11.22 -23.81
CA ARG A 24 21.12 -12.55 -23.65
C ARG A 24 20.66 -12.83 -22.23
N LEU A 25 21.38 -12.33 -21.22
CA LEU A 25 21.02 -12.50 -19.81
C LEU A 25 19.78 -11.66 -19.46
N THR A 26 19.68 -10.44 -19.99
CA THR A 26 18.49 -9.59 -19.89
C THR A 26 17.28 -10.25 -20.52
N ASP A 27 17.42 -10.84 -21.71
CA ASP A 27 16.34 -11.56 -22.39
C ASP A 27 15.84 -12.74 -21.57
N ILE A 28 16.75 -13.53 -21.00
CA ILE A 28 16.39 -14.67 -20.14
C ILE A 28 15.62 -14.20 -18.89
N ARG A 29 16.05 -13.10 -18.27
CA ARG A 29 15.36 -12.52 -17.10
C ARG A 29 13.96 -12.04 -17.48
N ASN A 30 13.82 -11.36 -18.61
CA ASN A 30 12.53 -10.91 -19.12
C ASN A 30 11.61 -12.11 -19.40
N HIS A 31 12.14 -13.17 -20.01
CA HIS A 31 11.38 -14.37 -20.31
C HIS A 31 10.89 -15.08 -19.04
N ARG A 32 11.73 -15.17 -18.00
CA ARG A 32 11.34 -15.72 -16.69
C ARG A 32 10.23 -14.90 -16.05
N LYS A 33 10.31 -13.57 -16.11
CA LYS A 33 9.28 -12.68 -15.57
C LYS A 33 7.95 -12.82 -16.32
N ILE A 34 7.98 -12.99 -17.64
CA ILE A 34 6.78 -13.26 -18.44
C ILE A 34 6.16 -14.62 -18.06
N LEU A 35 6.98 -15.65 -17.87
CA LEU A 35 6.50 -16.97 -17.44
C LEU A 35 5.88 -16.93 -16.05
N GLU A 36 6.49 -16.21 -15.12
CA GLU A 36 5.96 -16.02 -13.77
C GLU A 36 4.60 -15.32 -13.79
N LEU A 37 4.48 -14.24 -14.58
CA LEU A 37 3.21 -13.54 -14.77
C LEU A 37 2.14 -14.43 -15.40
N ARG A 38 2.51 -15.25 -16.41
CA ARG A 38 1.58 -16.22 -17.02
C ARG A 38 1.08 -17.25 -16.01
N ASN A 39 1.98 -17.75 -15.16
CA ASN A 39 1.61 -18.69 -14.11
C ASN A 39 0.69 -18.04 -13.05
N GLU A 40 0.92 -16.77 -12.71
CA GLU A 40 0.03 -16.04 -11.79
C GLU A 40 -1.36 -15.83 -12.41
N ILE A 41 -1.44 -15.38 -13.66
CA ILE A 41 -2.72 -15.21 -14.38
C ILE A 41 -3.49 -16.53 -14.43
N ALA A 42 -2.81 -17.65 -14.68
CA ALA A 42 -3.45 -18.97 -14.69
C ALA A 42 -4.01 -19.34 -13.30
N ARG A 43 -3.28 -19.06 -12.22
CA ARG A 43 -3.76 -19.28 -10.84
C ARG A 43 -4.98 -18.43 -10.53
N GLU A 44 -4.94 -17.14 -10.84
CA GLU A 44 -6.06 -16.23 -10.59
C GLU A 44 -7.30 -16.62 -11.42
N SER A 45 -7.10 -17.03 -12.68
CA SER A 45 -8.19 -17.53 -13.52
C SER A 45 -8.83 -18.80 -12.95
N GLN A 46 -8.02 -19.70 -12.38
CA GLN A 46 -8.53 -20.90 -11.72
C GLN A 46 -9.34 -20.57 -10.45
N LEU A 47 -8.87 -19.61 -9.66
CA LEU A 47 -9.59 -19.14 -8.46
C LEU A 47 -10.93 -18.49 -8.83
N LEU A 48 -10.97 -17.72 -9.93
CA LEU A 48 -12.21 -17.13 -10.43
C LEU A 48 -13.20 -18.22 -10.89
N ALA A 49 -12.73 -19.23 -11.61
CA ALA A 49 -13.57 -20.34 -12.03
C ALA A 49 -14.15 -21.12 -10.84
N ASP A 50 -13.34 -21.38 -9.80
CA ASP A 50 -13.80 -22.03 -8.57
C ASP A 50 -14.86 -21.19 -7.84
N ALA A 51 -14.64 -19.87 -7.73
CA ALA A 51 -15.61 -18.95 -7.14
C ALA A 51 -16.94 -18.93 -7.91
N GLN A 52 -16.90 -18.96 -9.25
CA GLN A 52 -18.09 -19.03 -10.09
C GLN A 52 -18.86 -20.34 -9.91
N HIS A 53 -18.16 -21.48 -9.87
CA HIS A 53 -18.80 -22.77 -9.59
C HIS A 53 -19.47 -22.81 -8.22
N ARG A 54 -18.83 -22.23 -7.20
CA ARG A 54 -19.41 -22.15 -5.85
C ARG A 54 -20.68 -21.29 -5.81
N LEU A 55 -20.70 -20.16 -6.54
CA LEU A 55 -21.89 -19.32 -6.66
C LEU A 55 -23.05 -20.07 -7.33
N GLN A 56 -22.79 -20.76 -8.45
CA GLN A 56 -23.82 -21.55 -9.14
C GLN A 56 -24.33 -22.73 -8.29
N ALA A 57 -23.46 -23.36 -7.50
CA ALA A 57 -23.85 -24.42 -6.57
C ALA A 57 -24.75 -23.88 -5.45
N THR A 58 -24.46 -22.69 -4.92
CA THR A 58 -25.32 -22.04 -3.92
C THR A 58 -26.66 -21.61 -4.52
N GLU A 59 -26.69 -21.10 -5.75
CA GLU A 59 -27.93 -20.74 -6.44
C GLU A 59 -28.81 -21.98 -6.72
N SER A 60 -28.19 -23.11 -7.07
CA SER A 60 -28.90 -24.37 -7.30
C SER A 60 -29.48 -24.96 -6.01
N GLN A 61 -28.82 -24.78 -4.86
CA GLN A 61 -29.35 -25.20 -3.55
C GLN A 61 -30.50 -24.32 -3.06
N MET A 62 -30.55 -23.04 -3.43
CA MET A 62 -31.65 -22.14 -3.07
C MET A 62 -32.93 -22.39 -3.87
N MET A 63 -32.85 -23.03 -5.05
CA MET A 63 -34.01 -23.33 -5.90
C MET A 63 -34.70 -24.67 -5.62
N THR A 64 -34.16 -25.52 -4.72
CA THR A 64 -34.75 -26.83 -4.36
C THR A 64 -35.41 -26.86 -2.97
N GLY A 65 -35.64 -25.70 -2.35
CA GLY A 65 -36.24 -25.57 -1.02
C GLY A 65 -37.76 -25.35 -0.99
N ASP A 66 -38.49 -25.62 -2.09
CA ASP A 66 -39.92 -25.33 -2.16
C ASP A 66 -40.75 -26.59 -2.51
N ARG A 67 -41.01 -27.40 -1.47
CA ARG A 67 -42.21 -28.26 -1.28
C ARG A 67 -42.07 -29.09 -0.01
N SER A 68 -42.77 -28.71 1.07
CA SER A 68 -43.90 -29.49 1.62
C SER A 68 -44.38 -28.93 2.98
N LEU A 69 -45.70 -28.76 3.05
CA LEU A 69 -46.64 -28.45 4.16
C LEU A 69 -46.18 -29.02 5.52
N ASP A 70 -46.45 -28.43 6.69
CA ASP A 70 -47.73 -27.92 7.19
C ASP A 70 -47.50 -27.23 8.56
N SER A 71 -48.54 -26.60 9.12
CA SER A 71 -48.71 -26.17 10.52
C SER A 71 -48.93 -24.66 10.73
N SER A 72 -50.19 -24.28 10.46
CA SER A 72 -51.02 -23.23 11.07
C SER A 72 -50.55 -22.60 12.39
N TYR A 73 -50.65 -21.27 12.52
CA TYR A 73 -51.52 -20.54 13.47
C TYR A 73 -51.41 -19.01 13.26
N THR A 74 -52.51 -18.37 12.88
CA THR A 74 -52.91 -16.97 13.19
C THR A 74 -54.38 -17.05 13.64
N PRO A 75 -55.00 -16.08 14.35
CA PRO A 75 -54.76 -14.63 14.32
C PRO A 75 -54.84 -13.94 15.71
N THR A 76 -54.62 -12.62 15.85
CA THR A 76 -55.73 -11.67 16.03
C THR A 76 -55.25 -10.21 15.96
N ARG A 77 -56.01 -9.41 15.21
CA ARG A 77 -55.95 -7.94 15.08
C ARG A 77 -56.57 -7.26 16.30
N LEU A 78 -56.09 -6.06 16.64
CA LEU A 78 -56.91 -5.04 17.28
C LEU A 78 -56.93 -3.75 16.46
N THR A 79 -58.15 -3.25 16.26
CA THR A 79 -58.54 -2.02 15.59
C THR A 79 -59.25 -1.15 16.61
N ALA A 80 -58.86 0.13 16.72
CA ALA A 80 -59.67 1.27 17.19
C ALA A 80 -58.81 2.53 16.95
N GLY A 81 -59.18 3.46 16.06
CA GLY A 81 -60.08 4.61 16.31
C GLY A 81 -59.29 5.72 17.02
N SER A 82 -59.27 7.00 16.65
CA SER A 82 -60.19 7.85 15.90
C SER A 82 -59.57 9.26 15.77
N ALA A 83 -59.94 9.96 14.69
CA ALA A 83 -60.09 11.41 14.49
C ALA A 83 -58.97 12.45 14.75
N ILE A 84 -58.70 13.23 13.69
CA ILE A 84 -58.14 14.60 13.69
C ILE A 84 -59.20 15.58 14.23
N PRO A 85 -58.83 16.77 14.74
CA PRO A 85 -59.02 17.96 13.89
C PRO A 85 -57.86 18.98 13.93
N ALA A 86 -57.65 19.62 12.79
CA ALA A 86 -56.86 20.83 12.61
C ALA A 86 -57.63 22.05 13.14
N ASP A 87 -56.95 23.10 13.64
CA ASP A 87 -57.22 24.50 13.26
C ASP A 87 -56.24 25.54 13.87
N LYS A 88 -56.06 26.66 13.13
CA LYS A 88 -55.54 28.02 13.44
C LYS A 88 -54.10 28.17 13.96
N GLY A 89 -53.20 28.99 13.40
CA GLY A 89 -53.36 30.22 12.63
C GLY A 89 -53.18 31.45 13.53
N ILE A 90 -52.14 32.28 13.25
CA ILE A 90 -52.03 33.76 13.43
C ILE A 90 -50.71 34.26 14.10
N LYS A 91 -49.90 34.90 13.24
CA LYS A 91 -49.14 36.19 13.34
C LYS A 91 -48.27 36.58 14.57
N ALA A 92 -46.97 36.67 14.28
CA ALA A 92 -46.06 37.84 14.26
C ALA A 92 -46.10 39.02 15.29
N LYS A 93 -44.90 39.24 15.87
CA LYS A 93 -44.14 40.51 16.13
C LYS A 93 -44.52 41.41 17.33
N PRO A 94 -43.64 42.37 17.75
CA PRO A 94 -42.33 42.25 18.42
C PRO A 94 -42.30 43.01 19.78
N SER A 95 -41.29 42.80 20.64
CA SER A 95 -40.85 43.90 21.52
C SER A 95 -39.47 43.64 22.14
N ASP A 96 -38.58 44.59 21.88
CA ASP A 96 -37.33 44.82 22.60
C ASP A 96 -37.59 45.08 24.08
N SER A 97 -36.77 44.50 24.96
CA SER A 97 -36.35 45.10 26.24
C SER A 97 -35.24 44.28 26.87
N ARG A 98 -34.01 44.74 26.73
CA ARG A 98 -32.85 44.34 27.54
C ARG A 98 -32.86 45.18 28.83
N PRO A 99 -32.67 44.55 30.00
CA PRO A 99 -31.44 44.83 30.77
C PRO A 99 -30.77 43.55 31.29
N LYS A 100 -29.42 43.58 31.34
CA LYS A 100 -28.57 42.63 32.11
C LYS A 100 -28.41 43.17 33.55
N PRO A 101 -27.67 42.50 34.46
CA PRO A 101 -27.59 41.08 34.79
C PRO A 101 -27.79 40.86 36.32
N VAL A 102 -28.41 39.77 36.76
CA VAL A 102 -28.28 39.32 38.16
C VAL A 102 -27.95 37.85 38.18
N THR A 103 -26.81 37.60 38.82
CA THR A 103 -26.18 36.35 39.17
C THR A 103 -27.16 35.37 39.83
N GLY A 104 -27.10 34.12 39.38
CA GLY A 104 -27.42 32.99 40.23
C GLY A 104 -28.60 32.14 39.76
N ASN A 105 -28.28 30.85 39.58
CA ASN A 105 -29.10 29.69 39.90
C ASN A 105 -29.72 28.92 38.70
N ASN A 106 -29.40 27.63 38.67
CA ASN A 106 -30.27 26.49 38.33
C ASN A 106 -30.28 25.92 36.89
N ASN A 107 -29.72 24.72 36.80
CA ASN A 107 -30.40 23.50 36.37
C ASN A 107 -31.30 23.65 35.14
N THR A 108 -30.67 23.69 33.96
CA THR A 108 -31.35 23.31 32.71
C THR A 108 -30.64 22.08 32.19
N SER A 109 -31.35 20.95 32.29
CA SER A 109 -31.07 19.70 31.60
C SER A 109 -31.08 19.97 30.10
N GLY A 110 -29.95 20.45 29.58
CA GLY A 110 -29.67 20.48 28.17
C GLY A 110 -29.61 19.05 27.69
N ASN A 111 -30.54 18.68 26.81
CA ASN A 111 -30.39 17.53 25.95
C ASN A 111 -29.14 17.78 25.10
N VAL A 112 -27.98 17.38 25.63
CA VAL A 112 -26.72 17.32 24.92
C VAL A 112 -26.96 16.31 23.82
N ILE A 113 -27.20 16.79 22.61
CA ILE A 113 -27.02 16.02 21.39
C ILE A 113 -25.58 15.54 21.46
N SER A 114 -25.41 14.32 21.98
CA SER A 114 -24.14 13.64 22.04
C SER A 114 -23.73 13.46 20.58
N ARG A 115 -22.86 14.35 20.08
CA ARG A 115 -22.20 14.18 18.79
C ARG A 115 -21.50 12.84 18.89
N ARG A 116 -22.11 11.79 18.32
CA ARG A 116 -21.49 10.46 18.24
C ARG A 116 -20.10 10.66 17.67
N GLU A 117 -19.10 10.42 18.51
CA GLU A 117 -17.71 10.59 18.13
C GLU A 117 -17.41 9.62 16.98
N VAL A 118 -16.82 10.14 15.90
CA VAL A 118 -16.50 9.33 14.71
C VAL A 118 -15.56 8.21 15.16
N PRO A 119 -15.89 6.92 14.92
CA PRO A 119 -14.99 5.82 15.25
C PRO A 119 -13.67 5.99 14.50
N LYS A 120 -12.56 5.96 15.24
CA LYS A 120 -11.21 6.14 14.70
C LYS A 120 -10.33 4.96 15.08
N LEU A 121 -9.65 4.38 14.10
CA LEU A 121 -8.65 3.35 14.32
C LEU A 121 -7.33 4.02 14.78
N PRO A 122 -6.67 3.49 15.83
CA PRO A 122 -5.36 3.96 16.24
C PRO A 122 -4.31 3.82 15.13
N ILE A 123 -3.43 4.80 15.01
CA ILE A 123 -2.37 4.83 14.00
C ILE A 123 -1.06 4.38 14.67
N ASN A 124 -0.72 3.10 14.53
CA ASN A 124 0.55 2.57 15.07
C ASN A 124 1.72 2.85 14.12
N LYS A 125 1.50 2.69 12.81
CA LYS A 125 2.50 2.89 11.76
C LYS A 125 1.81 3.35 10.48
N LYS A 126 2.46 4.25 9.76
CA LYS A 126 1.99 4.71 8.45
C LYS A 126 2.40 3.73 7.34
N TYR A 127 1.50 3.44 6.42
CA TYR A 127 1.77 2.67 5.23
C TYR A 127 2.53 3.49 4.20
N CYS A 128 3.63 2.91 3.70
CA CYS A 128 4.57 3.57 2.79
C CYS A 128 4.60 2.96 1.39
N GLY A 129 3.72 1.99 1.07
CA GLY A 129 3.70 1.39 -0.26
C GLY A 129 4.92 0.55 -0.58
N ARG A 130 5.50 -0.13 0.43
CA ARG A 130 6.81 -0.80 0.26
C ARG A 130 6.69 -2.30 0.05
N ASP A 131 5.84 -2.96 0.80
CA ASP A 131 5.81 -4.42 0.90
C ASP A 131 4.40 -4.95 1.08
N ARG A 132 4.19 -6.20 0.66
CA ARG A 132 2.87 -6.85 0.70
C ARG A 132 2.42 -7.14 2.13
N SER A 133 3.35 -7.40 3.05
CA SER A 133 3.03 -7.70 4.46
C SER A 133 2.42 -6.48 5.18
N SER A 134 2.99 -5.30 4.98
CA SER A 134 2.46 -4.05 5.54
C SER A 134 1.11 -3.67 4.92
N TYR A 135 0.93 -3.93 3.62
CA TYR A 135 -0.37 -3.81 2.97
C TYR A 135 -1.43 -4.75 3.57
N ILE A 136 -1.12 -6.06 3.66
CA ILE A 136 -2.03 -7.08 4.19
C ILE A 136 -2.43 -6.71 5.62
N THR A 137 -1.45 -6.32 6.45
CA THR A 137 -1.68 -5.92 7.84
C THR A 137 -2.61 -4.71 7.92
N LEU A 138 -2.35 -3.66 7.13
CA LEU A 138 -3.18 -2.46 7.10
C LEU A 138 -4.61 -2.78 6.67
N VAL A 139 -4.78 -3.44 5.53
CA VAL A 139 -6.10 -3.73 4.95
C VAL A 139 -6.90 -4.67 5.84
N SER A 140 -6.27 -5.65 6.47
CA SER A 140 -6.95 -6.56 7.41
C SER A 140 -7.46 -5.82 8.65
N ASN A 141 -6.64 -4.92 9.22
CA ASN A 141 -7.05 -4.10 10.36
C ASN A 141 -8.20 -3.16 10.00
N LEU A 142 -8.13 -2.51 8.84
CA LEU A 142 -9.20 -1.63 8.36
C LEU A 142 -10.49 -2.40 8.09
N ARG A 143 -10.43 -3.56 7.41
CA ARG A 143 -11.60 -4.42 7.19
C ARG A 143 -12.24 -4.83 8.50
N GLY A 144 -11.45 -5.33 9.46
CA GLY A 144 -11.96 -5.70 10.78
C GLY A 144 -12.59 -4.52 11.52
N PHE A 145 -12.02 -3.32 11.40
CA PHE A 145 -12.56 -2.10 11.98
C PHE A 145 -13.87 -1.66 11.33
N PHE A 146 -13.96 -1.70 10.00
CA PHE A 146 -15.16 -1.34 9.26
C PHE A 146 -16.32 -2.30 9.55
N CYS A 147 -16.05 -3.60 9.68
CA CYS A 147 -17.06 -4.57 10.10
C CYS A 147 -17.59 -4.28 11.51
N LYS A 148 -16.73 -3.89 12.46
CA LYS A 148 -17.14 -3.53 13.83
C LYS A 148 -17.99 -2.25 13.89
N HIS A 149 -17.84 -1.36 12.91
CA HIS A 149 -18.49 -0.06 12.86
C HIS A 149 -19.29 0.13 11.56
N GLU A 150 -20.00 -0.91 11.14
CA GLU A 150 -20.65 -1.00 9.81
C GLU A 150 -21.57 0.19 9.50
N GLN A 151 -22.36 0.65 10.47
CA GLN A 151 -23.26 1.79 10.30
C GLN A 151 -22.52 3.07 9.87
N HIS A 152 -21.29 3.27 10.35
CA HIS A 152 -20.49 4.45 10.01
C HIS A 152 -19.73 4.26 8.69
N PHE A 153 -19.28 3.03 8.42
CA PHE A 153 -18.46 2.70 7.26
C PHE A 153 -19.23 2.03 6.11
N ALA A 154 -20.55 2.17 6.08
CA ALA A 154 -21.36 1.68 4.96
C ALA A 154 -20.99 2.35 3.62
N SER A 155 -20.56 3.61 3.65
CA SER A 155 -20.08 4.34 2.48
C SER A 155 -18.57 4.18 2.29
N ASP A 156 -18.14 3.88 1.07
CA ASP A 156 -16.73 3.83 0.69
C ASP A 156 -16.01 5.17 0.92
N LYS A 157 -16.73 6.30 0.83
CA LYS A 157 -16.18 7.62 1.18
C LYS A 157 -15.65 7.65 2.62
N ASN A 158 -16.39 7.07 3.56
CA ASN A 158 -15.98 7.04 4.97
C ASN A 158 -14.84 6.03 5.20
N LYS A 159 -14.88 4.88 4.51
CA LYS A 159 -13.77 3.90 4.55
C LYS A 159 -12.47 4.52 4.07
N ILE A 160 -12.51 5.19 2.92
CA ILE A 160 -11.34 5.85 2.32
C ILE A 160 -10.86 7.01 3.21
N ALA A 161 -11.77 7.82 3.76
CA ALA A 161 -11.40 8.92 4.66
C ALA A 161 -10.64 8.42 5.90
N GLU A 162 -11.08 7.32 6.51
CA GLU A 162 -10.36 6.72 7.62
C GLU A 162 -9.04 6.11 7.17
N ALA A 163 -9.03 5.36 6.06
CA ALA A 163 -7.82 4.74 5.53
C ALA A 163 -6.72 5.74 5.16
N LYS A 164 -7.07 6.93 4.65
CA LYS A 164 -6.14 8.04 4.37
C LYS A 164 -5.33 8.43 5.62
N ARG A 165 -5.90 8.29 6.83
CA ARG A 165 -5.19 8.56 8.10
C ARG A 165 -4.08 7.55 8.38
N HIS A 166 -4.04 6.41 7.71
CA HIS A 166 -2.98 5.41 7.86
C HIS A 166 -1.89 5.52 6.81
N LEU A 167 -2.01 6.44 5.84
CA LEU A 167 -1.02 6.62 4.78
C LEU A 167 0.12 7.54 5.22
N SER A 168 1.31 7.27 4.70
CA SER A 168 2.40 8.25 4.72
C SER A 168 2.02 9.45 3.85
N ARG A 169 2.63 10.61 4.12
CA ARG A 169 2.34 11.84 3.38
C ARG A 169 2.45 11.66 1.87
N LEU A 170 3.43 10.90 1.41
CA LEU A 170 3.68 10.73 -0.02
C LEU A 170 2.63 9.86 -0.71
N ILE A 171 2.23 8.75 -0.08
CA ILE A 171 1.17 7.90 -0.62
C ILE A 171 -0.17 8.66 -0.61
N LEU A 172 -0.38 9.49 0.41
CA LEU A 172 -1.54 10.37 0.50
C LEU A 172 -1.54 11.44 -0.61
N ASP A 173 -0.40 12.07 -0.88
CA ASP A 173 -0.24 13.07 -1.94
C ASP A 173 -0.55 12.44 -3.31
N GLU A 174 -0.03 11.24 -3.58
CA GLU A 174 -0.33 10.52 -4.84
C GLU A 174 -1.81 10.13 -4.96
N TRP A 175 -2.42 9.65 -3.87
CA TRP A 175 -3.85 9.37 -3.86
C TRP A 175 -4.65 10.64 -4.15
N THR A 176 -4.26 11.77 -3.56
CA THR A 176 -4.94 13.05 -3.74
C THR A 176 -4.85 13.53 -5.19
N THR A 177 -3.68 13.41 -5.83
CA THR A 177 -3.52 13.70 -7.26
C THR A 177 -4.39 12.80 -8.14
N LEU A 178 -4.46 11.49 -7.84
CA LEU A 178 -5.34 10.57 -8.56
C LEU A 178 -6.81 10.97 -8.38
N GLU A 179 -7.22 11.25 -7.14
CA GLU A 179 -8.57 11.65 -6.76
C GLU A 179 -9.01 12.91 -7.53
N GLU A 180 -8.17 13.95 -7.52
CA GLU A 180 -8.38 15.22 -8.22
C GLU A 180 -8.44 15.03 -9.76
N SER A 181 -7.56 14.21 -10.34
CA SER A 181 -7.50 13.99 -11.78
C SER A 181 -8.72 13.25 -12.36
N SER A 182 -9.39 12.44 -11.53
CA SER A 182 -10.49 11.58 -11.98
C SER A 182 -11.85 12.26 -11.99
N GLY A 183 -12.03 13.32 -11.18
CA GLY A 183 -13.31 14.00 -10.98
C GLY A 183 -14.46 13.12 -10.44
N ARG A 184 -14.18 11.90 -9.96
CA ARG A 184 -15.21 10.94 -9.53
C ARG A 184 -14.99 10.41 -8.11
N THR A 185 -16.05 9.82 -7.55
CA THR A 185 -15.95 9.04 -6.31
C THR A 185 -15.26 7.71 -6.56
N HIS A 186 -14.36 7.33 -5.66
CA HIS A 186 -13.65 6.06 -5.72
C HIS A 186 -14.27 5.04 -4.77
N THR A 187 -14.20 3.77 -5.17
CA THR A 187 -14.61 2.65 -4.31
C THR A 187 -13.49 2.23 -3.37
N TRP A 188 -13.86 1.51 -2.32
CA TRP A 188 -12.89 0.94 -1.39
C TRP A 188 -11.93 -0.04 -2.08
N ASP A 189 -12.42 -0.79 -3.07
CA ASP A 189 -11.60 -1.74 -3.82
C ASP A 189 -10.60 -1.04 -4.75
N GLU A 190 -11.00 0.07 -5.39
CA GLU A 190 -10.10 0.90 -6.17
C GLU A 190 -8.98 1.51 -5.31
N PHE A 191 -9.33 1.94 -4.09
CA PHE A 191 -8.34 2.40 -3.13
C PHE A 191 -7.39 1.28 -2.70
N CYS A 192 -7.91 0.07 -2.42
CA CYS A 192 -7.08 -1.10 -2.10
C CYS A 192 -6.15 -1.48 -3.25
N PHE A 193 -6.64 -1.42 -4.49
CA PHE A 193 -5.85 -1.67 -5.69
C PHE A 193 -4.77 -0.61 -5.88
N PHE A 194 -5.09 0.67 -5.67
CA PHE A 194 -4.10 1.74 -5.65
C PHE A 194 -2.98 1.44 -4.64
N LEU A 195 -3.32 1.06 -3.40
CA LEU A 195 -2.32 0.74 -2.38
C LEU A 195 -1.46 -0.47 -2.73
N LEU A 196 -2.01 -1.49 -3.42
CA LEU A 196 -1.22 -2.61 -3.94
C LEU A 196 -0.25 -2.16 -5.02
N ARG A 197 -0.73 -1.36 -5.98
CA ARG A 197 0.10 -0.84 -7.07
C ARG A 197 1.28 -0.03 -6.56
N GLN A 198 1.12 0.64 -5.42
CA GLN A 198 2.21 1.34 -4.75
C GLN A 198 3.39 0.43 -4.41
N ILE A 199 3.18 -0.86 -4.13
CA ILE A 199 4.26 -1.82 -3.85
C ILE A 199 5.06 -2.11 -5.11
N GLU A 200 4.37 -2.32 -6.23
CA GLU A 200 4.95 -2.82 -7.46
C GLU A 200 5.73 -1.76 -8.24
N ARG A 201 5.21 -0.53 -8.28
CA ARG A 201 5.78 0.56 -9.08
C ARG A 201 5.48 1.92 -8.44
N PRO A 202 6.48 2.79 -8.19
CA PRO A 202 6.21 4.18 -7.83
C PRO A 202 5.42 4.85 -8.98
N ALA A 203 4.32 5.54 -8.66
CA ALA A 203 3.50 6.17 -9.69
C ALA A 203 4.17 7.42 -10.29
N THR A 204 5.11 8.04 -9.55
CA THR A 204 5.77 9.28 -9.95
C THR A 204 7.29 9.25 -9.74
N PRO A 205 8.07 9.99 -10.57
CA PRO A 205 9.51 10.19 -10.35
C PRO A 205 9.87 10.76 -8.97
N ARG A 206 9.02 11.65 -8.42
CA ARG A 206 9.22 12.23 -7.08
C ARG A 206 9.13 11.16 -5.99
N LEU A 207 8.15 10.27 -6.08
CA LEU A 207 8.01 9.17 -5.14
C LEU A 207 9.16 8.17 -5.30
N ALA A 208 9.54 7.83 -6.54
CA ALA A 208 10.67 6.96 -6.81
C ALA A 208 11.95 7.52 -6.15
N ARG A 209 12.22 8.81 -6.31
CA ARG A 209 13.38 9.48 -5.72
C ARG A 209 13.32 9.49 -4.20
N HIS A 210 12.17 9.78 -3.61
CA HIS A 210 12.03 9.74 -2.16
C HIS A 210 12.27 8.33 -1.62
N ARG A 211 11.62 7.31 -2.18
CA ARG A 211 11.82 5.91 -1.79
C ARG A 211 13.27 5.51 -1.96
N TRP A 212 13.88 5.89 -3.08
CA TRP A 212 15.29 5.63 -3.31
C TRP A 212 16.12 6.27 -2.22
N ASN A 213 15.81 7.44 -1.67
CA ASN A 213 16.56 8.04 -0.55
C ASN A 213 16.34 7.37 0.81
N VAL A 214 15.11 6.98 1.15
CA VAL A 214 14.77 6.62 2.55
C VAL A 214 14.71 5.11 2.82
N THR A 215 14.65 4.28 1.79
CA THR A 215 14.42 2.84 1.96
C THR A 215 15.61 2.13 2.61
N ARG A 216 15.41 1.38 3.67
CA ARG A 216 16.47 0.58 4.32
C ARG A 216 16.25 -0.89 4.12
N LYS A 217 17.32 -1.67 4.00
CA LYS A 217 17.22 -3.10 3.86
C LYS A 217 16.37 -3.72 4.98
N HIS A 218 15.33 -4.48 4.67
CA HIS A 218 14.61 -5.30 5.63
C HIS A 218 15.48 -6.46 6.15
N CYS A 219 15.08 -7.06 7.26
CA CYS A 219 15.82 -8.19 7.85
C CYS A 219 15.62 -9.50 7.09
N ASP A 220 14.50 -9.64 6.37
CA ASP A 220 14.08 -10.80 5.61
C ASP A 220 14.39 -10.70 4.10
N GLU A 221 14.78 -9.52 3.60
CA GLU A 221 15.20 -9.35 2.20
C GLU A 221 16.72 -9.52 2.06
N THR A 222 17.19 -10.05 0.93
CA THR A 222 18.63 -10.19 0.67
C THR A 222 19.24 -8.85 0.23
N VAL A 223 20.57 -8.73 0.35
CA VAL A 223 21.31 -7.60 -0.24
C VAL A 223 21.01 -7.44 -1.75
N GLN A 224 20.87 -8.55 -2.47
CA GLN A 224 20.58 -8.53 -3.91
C GLN A 224 19.18 -7.99 -4.20
N ASP A 225 18.17 -8.42 -3.44
CA ASP A 225 16.78 -7.95 -3.62
C ASP A 225 16.69 -6.44 -3.38
N PHE A 226 17.36 -5.96 -2.35
CA PHE A 226 17.40 -4.53 -2.05
C PHE A 226 18.14 -3.73 -3.13
N ALA A 227 19.27 -4.23 -3.64
CA ALA A 227 19.98 -3.59 -4.75
C ALA A 227 19.12 -3.54 -6.02
N ASN A 228 18.45 -4.64 -6.37
CA ASN A 228 17.53 -4.71 -7.50
C ASN A 228 16.35 -3.73 -7.33
N TYR A 229 15.82 -3.59 -6.12
CA TYR A 229 14.77 -2.62 -5.82
C TYR A 229 15.26 -1.18 -6.02
N LEU A 230 16.48 -0.85 -5.58
CA LEU A 230 17.06 0.48 -5.83
C LEU A 230 17.20 0.74 -7.34
N VAL A 231 17.73 -0.22 -8.10
CA VAL A 231 17.87 -0.11 -9.57
C VAL A 231 16.51 0.09 -10.25
N MET A 232 15.48 -0.66 -9.85
CA MET A 232 14.12 -0.48 -10.39
C MET A 232 13.57 0.95 -10.15
N LEU A 233 13.92 1.59 -9.03
CA LEU A 233 13.52 2.99 -8.79
C LEU A 233 14.26 3.98 -9.69
N GLU A 234 15.48 3.64 -10.15
CA GLU A 234 16.28 4.50 -11.03
C GLU A 234 15.68 4.65 -12.42
N ASP A 235 14.89 3.68 -12.90
CA ASP A 235 14.16 3.75 -14.18
C ASP A 235 13.22 4.97 -14.27
N TYR A 236 12.85 5.54 -13.12
CA TYR A 236 11.98 6.71 -13.02
C TYR A 236 12.75 8.04 -12.92
N PHE A 237 14.09 8.02 -12.92
CA PHE A 237 14.89 9.23 -12.77
C PHE A 237 15.16 9.87 -14.12
N SER A 238 14.97 11.19 -14.19
CA SER A 238 15.32 11.96 -15.38
C SER A 238 16.82 12.08 -15.61
N THR A 239 17.63 11.86 -14.57
CA THR A 239 19.09 11.92 -14.63
C THR A 239 19.70 10.59 -14.20
N SER A 240 20.69 10.14 -14.96
CA SER A 240 21.51 8.99 -14.60
C SER A 240 22.29 9.29 -13.32
N LEU A 241 22.31 8.33 -12.39
CA LEU A 241 23.14 8.42 -11.18
C LEU A 241 24.58 8.01 -11.46
N SER A 242 25.51 8.64 -10.76
CA SER A 242 26.91 8.22 -10.72
C SER A 242 27.07 6.91 -9.93
N GLU A 243 28.13 6.15 -10.22
CA GLU A 243 28.46 4.95 -9.43
C GLU A 243 28.69 5.28 -7.95
N HIS A 244 29.29 6.43 -7.65
CA HIS A 244 29.50 6.88 -6.28
C HIS A 244 28.17 7.07 -5.52
N GLU A 245 27.18 7.73 -6.13
CA GLU A 245 25.85 7.92 -5.52
C GLU A 245 25.16 6.58 -5.27
N ARG A 246 25.21 5.66 -6.23
CA ARG A 246 24.67 4.30 -6.08
C ARG A 246 25.35 3.55 -4.94
N SER A 247 26.67 3.59 -4.88
CA SER A 247 27.51 2.94 -3.88
C SER A 247 27.19 3.43 -2.47
N GLN A 248 27.22 4.76 -2.30
CA GLN A 248 26.89 5.40 -1.03
C GLN A 248 25.47 5.05 -0.61
N ARG A 249 24.54 5.03 -1.57
CA ARG A 249 23.16 4.74 -1.26
C ARG A 249 22.92 3.31 -0.84
N LEU A 250 23.49 2.35 -1.56
CA LEU A 250 23.43 0.93 -1.21
C LEU A 250 23.88 0.73 0.23
N CYS A 251 25.08 1.26 0.58
CA CYS A 251 25.64 1.17 1.92
C CYS A 251 24.72 1.80 2.98
N ASN A 252 24.24 3.04 2.77
CA ASN A 252 23.34 3.71 3.71
C ASN A 252 22.03 2.95 3.98
N GLY A 253 21.61 2.12 3.02
CA GLY A 253 20.43 1.26 3.15
C GLY A 253 20.67 0.02 4.01
N MET A 254 21.90 -0.43 4.19
CA MET A 254 22.21 -1.68 4.89
C MET A 254 21.99 -1.60 6.41
N SER A 255 22.08 -2.74 7.08
CA SER A 255 22.11 -2.81 8.55
C SER A 255 23.35 -2.11 9.11
N SER A 256 23.29 -1.67 10.37
CA SER A 256 24.42 -0.98 11.02
C SER A 256 25.70 -1.81 11.05
N SER A 257 25.60 -3.14 11.13
CA SER A 257 26.75 -4.04 11.11
C SER A 257 27.46 -4.06 9.76
N LEU A 258 26.70 -4.18 8.66
CA LEU A 258 27.23 -4.14 7.30
C LEU A 258 27.76 -2.75 6.94
N GLN A 259 27.06 -1.69 7.36
CA GLN A 259 27.54 -0.32 7.19
C GLN A 259 28.89 -0.09 7.87
N LYS A 260 29.05 -0.58 9.10
CA LYS A 260 30.32 -0.47 9.82
C LYS A 260 31.43 -1.20 9.05
N ARG A 261 31.18 -2.46 8.68
CA ARG A 261 32.16 -3.26 7.92
C ARG A 261 32.56 -2.62 6.60
N ALA A 262 31.61 -2.01 5.88
CA ALA A 262 31.88 -1.27 4.64
C ALA A 262 32.72 -0.01 4.86
N ARG A 263 32.61 0.66 6.01
CA ARG A 263 33.44 1.83 6.35
C ARG A 263 34.84 1.43 6.79
N ASP A 264 34.97 0.28 7.45
CA ASP A 264 36.25 -0.25 7.92
C ASP A 264 37.09 -0.82 6.75
N ASP A 265 36.45 -1.25 5.66
CA ASP A 265 37.11 -1.68 4.43
C ASP A 265 37.36 -0.49 3.49
N SER A 266 38.60 -0.01 3.44
CA SER A 266 39.01 1.14 2.62
C SER A 266 38.83 0.94 1.11
N SER A 267 38.76 -0.32 0.66
CA SER A 267 38.56 -0.65 -0.76
C SER A 267 37.08 -0.68 -1.15
N PHE A 268 36.14 -0.75 -0.19
CA PHE A 268 34.73 -0.95 -0.48
C PHE A 268 34.16 0.10 -1.45
N PHE A 269 34.42 1.38 -1.20
CA PHE A 269 33.90 2.48 -2.03
C PHE A 269 34.66 2.70 -3.35
N THR A 270 35.78 1.99 -3.57
CA THR A 270 36.50 2.03 -4.85
C THR A 270 36.06 0.90 -5.79
N LEU A 271 35.34 -0.11 -5.28
CA LEU A 271 34.75 -1.17 -6.07
C LEU A 271 33.60 -0.64 -6.94
N ARG A 272 33.39 -1.31 -8.09
CA ARG A 272 32.18 -1.13 -8.90
C ARG A 272 30.94 -1.58 -8.13
N TYR A 273 29.79 -1.02 -8.53
CA TYR A 273 28.53 -1.26 -7.83
C TYR A 273 28.15 -2.74 -7.73
N ASP A 274 28.32 -3.51 -8.79
CA ASP A 274 28.08 -4.96 -8.82
C ASP A 274 28.97 -5.72 -7.82
N ALA A 275 30.28 -5.40 -7.81
CA ALA A 275 31.23 -5.99 -6.87
C ALA A 275 30.91 -5.63 -5.40
N GLN A 276 30.40 -4.42 -5.14
CA GLN A 276 29.95 -4.01 -3.80
C GLN A 276 28.73 -4.83 -3.35
N VAL A 277 27.75 -5.05 -4.25
CA VAL A 277 26.57 -5.88 -3.96
C VAL A 277 27.00 -7.30 -3.60
N GLU A 278 27.90 -7.90 -4.38
CA GLU A 278 28.42 -9.24 -4.11
C GLU A 278 29.17 -9.34 -2.77
N LEU A 279 30.02 -8.34 -2.47
CA LEU A 279 30.78 -8.29 -1.23
C LEU A 279 29.87 -8.14 0.00
N LEU A 280 28.86 -7.27 -0.08
CA LEU A 280 27.85 -7.12 0.97
C LEU A 280 27.04 -8.42 1.16
N ALA A 281 26.64 -9.08 0.07
CA ALA A 281 25.93 -10.36 0.14
C ALA A 281 26.80 -11.48 0.74
N LYS A 282 28.11 -11.48 0.47
CA LYS A 282 29.07 -12.38 1.11
C LYS A 282 29.17 -12.12 2.62
N TRP A 283 29.27 -10.86 3.04
CA TRP A 283 29.32 -10.50 4.45
C TRP A 283 28.02 -10.82 5.20
N GLU A 284 26.88 -10.64 4.55
CA GLU A 284 25.57 -11.02 5.10
C GLU A 284 25.51 -12.53 5.40
N ARG A 285 25.95 -13.37 4.46
CA ARG A 285 26.00 -14.83 4.66
C ARG A 285 27.02 -15.27 5.71
N ALA A 286 28.12 -14.53 5.85
CA ALA A 286 29.16 -14.84 6.83
C ALA A 286 28.74 -14.51 8.28
N GLY A 287 27.65 -13.77 8.48
CA GLY A 287 27.22 -13.32 9.79
C GLY A 287 28.14 -12.25 10.41
N PRO A 288 27.80 -11.72 11.60
CA PRO A 288 28.67 -10.80 12.31
C PRO A 288 29.99 -11.51 12.64
N VAL A 289 31.11 -10.92 12.20
CA VAL A 289 32.43 -11.34 12.64
C VAL A 289 32.52 -10.99 14.12
N GLY A 290 32.24 -11.99 14.95
CA GLY A 290 32.32 -11.90 16.40
C GLY A 290 33.72 -11.51 16.81
N LYS A 291 33.78 -10.52 17.71
CA LYS A 291 34.95 -10.10 18.47
C LYS A 291 35.72 -11.35 18.94
N MET A 292 36.97 -11.48 18.51
CA MET A 292 38.02 -12.10 19.33
C MET A 292 38.55 -11.03 20.28
#